data_AF-L0D738-F1
#
_entry.id   AF-L0D738-F1
#
_cell.length_a   1.000
_cell.length_b   1.000
_cell.length_c   1.000
_cell.angle_alpha   90.00
_cell.angle_beta   90.00
_cell.angle_gamma   90.00
#
_symmetry.space_group_name_H-M   'P 1'
#
loop_
_entity.id
_entity.type
_entity.pdbx_description
1 polymer ?
#
loop_
_entity_poly.entity_id
_entity_poly.type
_entity_poly.pdbx_seq_one_letter_code
_entity_poly.pdbx_strand_id
1 'polypeptide(L)'
;MGHWGVKSFENDDASDALEAGFEEVHGAVYDDLMDDRSPLTFDQVQQKLANLETLTAALAALVETVGKPFEEWDEVERLAFAGVVVRHAEVEVPIPDEARIRALDWLEHEDIDWDEATVRRLRRDKEIVLLRKAKPPES
;
A
#
# COMPACT_ATOMS: atom_id res chain seq x y z
N MET A 1 7.22 7.45 22.67
CA MET A 1 5.94 6.75 22.95
C MET A 1 5.46 6.22 21.61
N GLY A 2 5.11 4.94 21.55
CA GLY A 2 5.37 4.05 20.40
C GLY A 2 4.56 4.26 19.13
N HIS A 3 5.21 3.98 18.00
CA HIS A 3 4.65 3.82 16.66
C HIS A 3 5.37 2.70 15.89
N TRP A 4 5.47 1.51 16.49
CA TRP A 4 5.99 0.31 15.80
C TRP A 4 5.00 -0.85 15.97
N GLY A 5 3.74 -0.59 15.60
CA GLY A 5 2.57 -1.46 15.78
C GLY A 5 2.11 -2.23 14.53
N VAL A 6 3.01 -2.41 13.57
CA VAL A 6 3.04 -3.44 12.52
C VAL A 6 1.74 -3.67 11.71
N LYS A 7 1.45 -2.71 10.85
CA LYS A 7 0.83 -2.94 9.54
C LYS A 7 1.78 -2.42 8.44
N SER A 8 1.87 -3.10 7.30
CA SER A 8 2.68 -2.65 6.14
C SER A 8 2.33 -1.26 5.60
N PHE A 9 1.16 -0.74 5.95
CA PHE A 9 0.68 0.62 5.61
C PHE A 9 0.80 1.63 6.76
N GLU A 10 1.29 1.22 7.93
CA GLU A 10 1.74 2.17 8.97
C GLU A 10 3.15 2.71 8.65
N ASN A 11 3.66 2.39 7.46
CA ASN A 11 4.72 3.15 6.84
C ASN A 11 4.12 4.46 6.31
N ASP A 12 4.61 5.58 6.82
CA ASP A 12 4.12 6.92 6.47
C ASP A 12 4.14 7.15 4.95
N ASP A 13 5.20 6.72 4.24
CA ASP A 13 5.31 6.88 2.79
C ASP A 13 4.23 6.09 2.04
N ALA A 14 3.81 4.93 2.56
CA ALA A 14 2.70 4.17 1.98
C ALA A 14 1.36 4.89 2.18
N SER A 15 1.16 5.48 3.35
CA SER A 15 -0.05 6.26 3.65
C SER A 15 -0.14 7.47 2.73
N ASP A 16 0.93 8.27 2.67
CA ASP A 16 1.03 9.46 1.84
C ASP A 16 0.81 9.13 0.35
N ALA A 17 1.39 8.02 -0.12
CA ALA A 17 1.18 7.55 -1.49
C ALA A 17 -0.28 7.16 -1.77
N LEU A 18 -0.95 6.51 -0.81
CA LEU A 18 -2.36 6.14 -0.96
C LEU A 18 -3.26 7.38 -1.01
N GLU A 19 -3.02 8.36 -0.14
CA GLU A 19 -3.75 9.63 -0.13
C GLU A 19 -3.53 10.40 -1.44
N ALA A 20 -2.29 10.54 -1.89
CA ALA A 20 -1.96 11.16 -3.18
C ALA A 20 -2.64 10.44 -4.34
N GLY A 21 -2.71 9.11 -4.31
CA GLY A 21 -3.42 8.32 -5.31
C GLY A 21 -4.93 8.55 -5.32
N PHE A 22 -5.55 8.76 -4.16
CA PHE A 22 -6.97 9.12 -4.07
C PHE A 22 -7.23 10.55 -4.51
N GLU A 23 -6.37 11.50 -4.13
CA GLU A 23 -6.47 12.88 -4.56
C GLU A 23 -6.35 13.01 -6.07
N GLU A 24 -5.36 12.35 -6.68
CA GLU A 24 -5.13 12.40 -8.14
C GLU A 24 -6.33 11.86 -8.94
N VAL A 25 -6.91 10.74 -8.51
CA VAL A 25 -7.99 10.07 -9.27
C VAL A 25 -9.37 10.61 -8.93
N HIS A 26 -9.61 10.90 -7.65
CA HIS A 26 -10.94 11.21 -7.12
C HIS A 26 -11.09 12.61 -6.53
N GLY A 27 -10.02 13.39 -6.36
CA GLY A 27 -9.97 14.80 -5.94
C GLY A 27 -11.16 15.27 -5.11
N ALA A 28 -12.14 15.89 -5.77
CA ALA A 28 -13.34 16.42 -5.11
C ALA A 28 -14.15 15.38 -4.30
N VAL A 29 -14.24 14.14 -4.76
CA VAL A 29 -14.91 13.05 -4.02
C VAL A 29 -14.09 12.64 -2.81
N TYR A 30 -12.77 12.61 -2.93
CA TYR A 30 -11.89 12.32 -1.79
C TYR A 30 -11.99 13.43 -0.73
N ASP A 31 -11.93 14.70 -1.14
CA ASP A 31 -12.12 15.87 -0.28
C ASP A 31 -13.46 15.81 0.49
N ASP A 32 -14.56 15.49 -0.20
CA ASP A 32 -15.88 15.38 0.41
C ASP A 32 -15.95 14.25 1.46
N LEU A 33 -15.22 13.15 1.27
CA LEU A 33 -15.18 12.02 2.22
C LEU A 33 -14.28 12.31 3.43
N MET A 34 -13.33 13.23 3.28
CA MET A 34 -12.41 13.69 4.33
C MET A 34 -12.93 14.93 5.08
N ASP A 35 -14.12 15.43 4.75
CA ASP A 35 -14.75 16.57 5.40
C ASP A 35 -14.92 16.35 6.93
N ASP A 36 -14.31 17.24 7.72
CA ASP A 36 -14.29 17.28 9.19
C ASP A 36 -15.68 17.15 9.84
N ARG A 37 -16.75 17.43 9.12
CA ARG A 37 -18.12 17.32 9.63
C ARG A 37 -18.56 15.88 9.83
N SER A 38 -17.98 14.91 9.10
CA SER A 38 -18.21 13.48 9.28
C SER A 38 -17.15 12.65 8.54
N PRO A 39 -15.87 12.74 8.92
CA PRO A 39 -14.80 12.08 8.18
C PRO A 39 -14.97 10.56 8.25
N LEU A 40 -14.83 9.90 7.10
CA LEU A 40 -14.72 8.45 7.06
C LEU A 40 -13.36 8.01 7.58
N THR A 41 -13.29 6.78 8.10
CA THR A 41 -11.99 6.18 8.40
C THR A 41 -11.25 5.86 7.11
N PHE A 42 -9.91 5.81 7.17
CA PHE A 42 -9.09 5.42 6.02
C PHE A 42 -9.53 4.09 5.39
N ASP A 43 -9.87 3.07 6.20
CA ASP A 43 -10.40 1.80 5.69
C ASP A 43 -11.71 1.96 4.91
N GLN A 44 -12.60 2.86 5.35
CA GLN A 44 -13.85 3.15 4.65
C GLN A 44 -13.61 3.90 3.35
N VAL A 45 -12.64 4.81 3.31
CA VAL A 45 -12.23 5.51 2.08
C VAL A 45 -11.60 4.52 1.10
N GLN A 46 -10.65 3.70 1.56
CA GLN A 46 -10.02 2.64 0.78
C GLN A 46 -11.09 1.74 0.14
N GLN A 47 -12.06 1.25 0.92
CA GLN A 47 -13.12 0.39 0.40
C GLN A 47 -14.01 1.07 -0.65
N LYS A 48 -14.14 2.40 -0.60
CA LYS A 48 -14.99 3.18 -1.50
C LYS A 48 -14.28 3.59 -2.79
N LEU A 49 -13.01 3.97 -2.69
CA LEU A 49 -12.30 4.66 -3.77
C LEU A 49 -11.26 3.79 -4.47
N ALA A 50 -10.75 2.75 -3.81
CA ALA A 50 -9.68 1.94 -4.36
C ALA A 50 -10.10 1.26 -5.66
N ASN A 51 -9.33 1.51 -6.71
CA ASN A 51 -9.45 0.87 -8.01
C ASN A 51 -8.05 0.75 -8.64
N LEU A 52 -7.98 0.31 -9.91
CA LEU A 52 -6.71 0.15 -10.60
C LEU A 52 -6.01 1.50 -10.88
N GLU A 53 -6.79 2.55 -11.10
CA GLU A 53 -6.27 3.90 -11.35
C GLU A 53 -5.62 4.46 -10.08
N THR A 54 -6.27 4.33 -8.91
CA THR A 54 -5.71 4.77 -7.62
C THR A 54 -4.47 3.98 -7.24
N LEU A 55 -4.42 2.68 -7.57
CA LEU A 55 -3.20 1.88 -7.37
C LEU A 55 -2.05 2.44 -8.22
N THR A 56 -2.33 2.73 -9.49
CA THR A 56 -1.32 3.24 -10.42
C THR A 56 -0.83 4.62 -9.99
N ALA A 57 -1.75 5.51 -9.63
CA ALA A 57 -1.45 6.84 -9.12
C ALA A 57 -0.65 6.79 -7.81
N ALA A 58 -1.04 5.94 -6.86
CA ALA A 58 -0.33 5.79 -5.59
C ALA A 58 1.10 5.27 -5.79
N LEU A 59 1.29 4.26 -6.66
CA LEU A 59 2.63 3.77 -6.98
C LEU A 59 3.48 4.82 -7.70
N ALA A 60 2.88 5.63 -8.57
CA ALA A 60 3.58 6.74 -9.22
C ALA A 60 4.00 7.81 -8.21
N ALA A 61 3.11 8.20 -7.30
CA ALA A 61 3.40 9.15 -6.22
C ALA A 61 4.53 8.65 -5.32
N LEU A 62 4.51 7.37 -4.93
CA LEU A 62 5.60 6.79 -4.14
C LEU A 62 6.93 6.82 -4.89
N VAL A 63 6.94 6.49 -6.19
CA VAL A 63 8.17 6.55 -7.01
C VAL A 63 8.71 7.98 -7.10
N GLU A 64 7.83 8.98 -7.22
CA GLU A 64 8.22 10.38 -7.23
C GLU A 64 8.78 10.83 -5.87
N THR A 65 8.12 10.48 -4.77
CA THR A 65 8.56 10.80 -3.40
C THR A 65 9.94 10.22 -3.11
N VAL A 66 10.17 8.96 -3.46
CA VAL A 66 11.45 8.28 -3.22
C VAL A 66 12.54 8.79 -4.17
N GLY A 67 12.19 9.18 -5.40
CA GLY A 67 13.04 9.94 -6.32
C GLY A 67 14.28 9.20 -6.86
N LYS A 68 14.38 7.88 -6.66
CA LYS A 68 15.51 7.03 -7.09
C LYS A 68 15.00 5.72 -7.72
N PRO A 69 15.81 5.03 -8.55
CA PRO A 69 15.40 3.78 -9.20
C PRO A 69 15.21 2.65 -8.18
N PHE A 70 14.35 1.67 -8.49
CA PHE A 70 13.97 0.60 -7.55
C PHE A 70 15.15 -0.20 -6.99
N GLU A 71 16.24 -0.33 -7.74
CA GLU A 71 17.46 -1.01 -7.32
C GLU A 71 18.15 -0.34 -6.11
N GLU A 72 17.91 0.96 -5.92
CA GLU A 72 18.47 1.78 -4.85
C GLU A 72 17.51 1.96 -3.67
N TRP A 73 16.32 1.35 -3.74
CA TRP A 73 15.37 1.39 -2.63
C TRP A 73 15.88 0.51 -1.49
N ASP A 74 15.83 1.05 -0.29
CA ASP A 74 16.06 0.35 0.95
C ASP A 74 14.80 -0.43 1.38
N GLU A 75 14.90 -1.09 2.53
CA GLU A 75 13.84 -1.93 3.07
C GLU A 75 12.55 -1.17 3.43
N VAL A 76 12.66 0.09 3.85
CA VAL A 76 11.51 0.92 4.25
C VAL A 76 10.70 1.29 3.03
N GLU A 77 11.36 1.72 1.96
CA GLU A 77 10.70 2.13 0.73
C GLU A 77 10.09 0.93 -0.01
N ARG A 78 10.79 -0.22 0.03
CA ARG A 78 10.26 -1.49 -0.47
C ARG A 78 9.03 -1.95 0.30
N LEU A 79 9.05 -1.79 1.62
CA LEU A 79 7.90 -2.07 2.46
C LEU A 79 6.73 -1.14 2.13
N ALA A 80 7.00 0.15 1.89
CA ALA A 80 5.98 1.12 1.52
C ALA A 80 5.24 0.71 0.23
N PHE A 81 6.01 0.33 -0.79
CA PHE A 81 5.46 -0.20 -2.04
C PHE A 81 4.58 -1.43 -1.82
N ALA A 82 5.10 -2.40 -1.05
CA ALA A 82 4.33 -3.61 -0.72
C ALA A 82 3.04 -3.26 0.04
N GLY A 83 3.09 -2.27 0.94
CA GLY A 83 1.95 -1.71 1.64
C GLY A 83 0.87 -1.20 0.69
N VAL A 84 1.23 -0.32 -0.26
CA VAL A 84 0.30 0.22 -1.27
C VAL A 84 -0.38 -0.90 -2.05
N VAL A 85 0.39 -1.89 -2.53
CA VAL A 85 -0.13 -3.03 -3.30
C VAL A 85 -1.06 -3.91 -2.46
N VAL A 86 -0.66 -4.23 -1.22
CA VAL A 86 -1.46 -5.02 -0.28
C VAL A 86 -2.79 -4.33 0.01
N ARG A 87 -2.79 -3.01 0.22
CA ARG A 87 -4.01 -2.24 0.53
C ARG A 87 -5.05 -2.27 -0.59
N HIS A 88 -4.60 -2.26 -1.83
CA HIS A 88 -5.49 -2.44 -2.98
C HIS A 88 -5.96 -3.89 -3.09
N ALA A 89 -5.09 -4.86 -2.82
CA ALA A 89 -5.46 -6.28 -2.84
C ALA A 89 -6.47 -6.66 -1.73
N GLU A 90 -6.40 -6.01 -0.56
CA GLU A 90 -7.33 -6.24 0.57
C GLU A 90 -8.79 -5.93 0.21
N VAL A 91 -9.01 -5.02 -0.74
CA VAL A 91 -10.34 -4.62 -1.24
C VAL A 91 -10.62 -5.16 -2.64
N GLU A 92 -9.96 -6.26 -3.00
CA GLU A 92 -10.17 -7.04 -4.24
C GLU A 92 -9.88 -6.29 -5.55
N VAL A 93 -9.08 -5.23 -5.51
CA VAL A 93 -8.59 -4.57 -6.73
C VAL A 93 -7.66 -5.55 -7.48
N PRO A 94 -7.86 -5.76 -8.80
CA PRO A 94 -6.95 -6.55 -9.61
C PRO A 94 -5.54 -5.92 -9.62
N ILE A 95 -4.52 -6.71 -9.31
CA ILE A 95 -3.15 -6.21 -9.18
C ILE A 95 -2.34 -6.58 -10.43
N PRO A 96 -1.73 -5.61 -11.13
CA PRO A 96 -0.82 -5.88 -12.24
C PRO A 96 0.30 -6.84 -11.86
N ASP A 97 0.62 -7.79 -12.74
CA ASP A 97 1.58 -8.85 -12.45
C ASP A 97 2.95 -8.30 -12.01
N GLU A 98 3.44 -7.24 -12.65
CA GLU A 98 4.73 -6.63 -12.30
C GLU A 98 4.74 -6.08 -10.86
N ALA A 99 3.69 -5.35 -10.48
CA ALA A 99 3.55 -4.81 -9.12
C ALA A 99 3.37 -5.93 -8.09
N ARG A 100 2.57 -6.95 -8.43
CA ARG A 100 2.34 -8.12 -7.57
C ARG A 100 3.62 -8.91 -7.33
N ILE A 101 4.38 -9.20 -8.38
CA ILE A 101 5.63 -9.97 -8.31
C ILE A 101 6.67 -9.20 -7.49
N ARG A 102 6.80 -7.88 -7.73
CA ARG A 102 7.73 -7.03 -6.97
C ARG A 102 7.38 -6.96 -5.48
N ALA A 103 6.11 -6.71 -5.15
CA ALA A 103 5.67 -6.69 -3.76
C ALA A 103 5.88 -8.03 -3.06
N LEU A 104 5.64 -9.16 -3.76
CA LEU A 104 5.91 -10.49 -3.22
C LEU A 104 7.40 -10.70 -2.94
N ASP A 105 8.27 -10.38 -3.90
CA ASP A 105 9.71 -10.53 -3.75
C ASP A 105 10.24 -9.73 -2.54
N TRP A 106 9.79 -8.48 -2.40
CA TRP A 106 10.19 -7.61 -1.30
C TRP A 106 9.66 -8.04 0.06
N LEU A 107 8.42 -8.56 0.13
CA LEU A 107 7.88 -9.13 1.37
C LEU A 107 8.59 -10.44 1.74
N GLU A 108 8.95 -11.27 0.78
CA GLU A 108 9.65 -12.54 1.03
C GLU A 108 11.08 -12.32 1.54
N HIS A 109 11.73 -11.24 1.10
CA HIS A 109 13.09 -10.85 1.47
C HIS A 109 13.16 -9.65 2.43
N GLU A 110 12.07 -9.36 3.15
CA GLU A 110 12.08 -8.29 4.14
C GLU A 110 13.07 -8.57 5.26
N ASP A 111 14.00 -7.64 5.47
CA ASP A 111 15.12 -7.71 6.42
C ASP A 111 15.10 -6.57 7.46
N ILE A 112 13.90 -6.09 7.81
CA ILE A 112 13.70 -5.07 8.85
C ILE A 112 13.70 -5.75 10.24
N ASP A 113 14.42 -5.18 11.20
CA ASP A 113 14.33 -5.59 12.60
C ASP A 113 13.10 -4.97 13.28
N TRP A 114 12.16 -5.82 13.67
CA TRP A 114 10.89 -5.40 14.27
C TRP A 114 10.85 -5.71 15.77
N ASP A 115 10.45 -4.72 16.56
CA ASP A 115 10.17 -4.88 17.99
C ASP A 115 9.23 -6.08 18.27
N GLU A 116 8.20 -6.26 17.43
CA GLU A 116 7.25 -7.37 17.49
C GLU A 116 7.42 -8.37 16.31
N ALA A 117 8.63 -8.90 16.11
CA ALA A 117 8.98 -9.78 14.99
C ALA A 117 8.00 -10.94 14.71
N THR A 118 7.39 -11.55 15.75
CA THR A 118 6.40 -12.61 15.56
C THR A 118 5.09 -12.09 14.96
N VAL A 119 4.61 -10.93 15.42
CA VAL A 119 3.40 -10.29 14.91
C VAL A 119 3.63 -9.86 13.46
N ARG A 120 4.79 -9.26 13.15
CA ARG A 120 5.19 -8.95 11.78
C ARG A 120 5.17 -10.18 10.89
N ARG A 121 5.83 -11.26 11.30
CA ARG A 121 5.90 -12.48 10.49
C ARG A 121 4.51 -13.01 10.14
N LEU A 122 3.60 -13.08 11.12
CA LEU A 122 2.22 -13.54 10.88
C LEU A 122 1.46 -12.62 9.92
N ARG A 123 1.69 -11.30 10.01
CA ARG A 123 1.10 -10.33 9.07
C ARG A 123 1.69 -10.51 7.66
N ARG A 124 3.02 -10.63 7.56
CA ARG A 124 3.74 -10.86 6.30
C ARG A 124 3.26 -12.11 5.57
N ASP A 125 3.08 -13.20 6.31
CA ASP A 125 2.56 -14.45 5.76
C ASP A 125 1.14 -14.26 5.19
N LYS A 126 0.28 -13.48 5.86
CA LYS A 126 -1.06 -13.15 5.36
C LYS A 126 -1.01 -12.28 4.10
N GLU A 127 -0.12 -11.29 4.07
CA GLU A 127 0.09 -10.40 2.93
C GLU A 127 0.57 -11.18 1.71
N ILE A 128 1.56 -12.05 1.87
CA ILE A 128 2.06 -12.94 0.82
C ILE A 128 0.95 -13.86 0.30
N VAL A 129 0.16 -14.47 1.19
CA VAL A 129 -0.95 -15.34 0.79
C VAL A 129 -2.03 -14.56 0.04
N LEU A 130 -2.33 -13.33 0.46
CA LEU A 130 -3.28 -12.45 -0.21
C LEU A 130 -2.80 -12.13 -1.63
N LEU A 131 -1.56 -11.65 -1.78
CA LEU A 131 -0.99 -11.30 -3.08
C LEU A 131 -0.88 -12.50 -4.00
N ARG A 132 -0.52 -13.69 -3.52
CA ARG A 132 -0.51 -14.91 -4.33
C ARG A 132 -1.88 -15.31 -4.87
N LYS A 133 -2.97 -14.86 -4.23
CA LYS A 133 -4.36 -15.10 -4.67
C LYS A 133 -4.92 -13.96 -5.50
N ALA A 134 -4.28 -12.79 -5.50
CA ALA A 134 -4.75 -11.62 -6.22
C ALA A 134 -4.73 -11.86 -7.73
N LYS A 135 -5.83 -11.52 -8.38
CA LYS A 135 -6.00 -11.71 -9.83
C LYS A 135 -5.33 -10.57 -10.58
N PRO A 136 -4.74 -10.84 -11.75
CA PRO A 136 -4.37 -9.77 -12.68
C PRO A 136 -5.61 -9.06 -13.23
N PRO A 137 -5.50 -7.80 -13.69
CA PRO A 137 -6.56 -7.14 -14.42
C PRO A 137 -6.94 -7.93 -15.68
N GLU A 138 -8.25 -8.04 -15.96
CA GLU A 138 -8.75 -8.67 -17.19
C GLU A 138 -8.36 -7.81 -18.41
N SER A 139 -7.80 -8.45 -19.44
CA SER A 139 -7.34 -7.82 -20.68
C SER A 139 -8.47 -7.44 -21.63
#